data_AF-A0A0Q8T9L0-F1
#
_entry.id   AF-A0A0Q8T9L0-F1
#
_cell.length_a   1.000
_cell.length_b   1.000
_cell.length_c   1.000
_cell.angle_alpha   90.00
_cell.angle_beta   90.00
_cell.angle_gamma   90.00
#
_symmetry.space_group_name_H-M   'P 1'
#
loop_
_entity.id
_entity.type
_entity.pdbx_description
1 polymer ?
#
loop_
_entity_poly.entity_id
_entity_poly.type
_entity_poly.pdbx_seq_one_letter_code
_entity_poly.pdbx_strand_id
1 'polypeptide(L)'
;MIGIWAALLPHKTSTESCTAIDLPSLAVWALQFSPRVAVREEVVLVEVGASARLFGGLSHLRGRIESEASELGVEAFAWAPTGTAALALVRSRVVDGFAGPLPSILDKLPLEMITAVARHQGTLHRLGSRTLGDVRKLPRGGLGRRFDKDLLHSLDQAYGLRPEVCEWQQLPETFSARLEFMFRVENAMALMFGARRLLLQMSGWLAARHMGVTSFTLRWAHDAMRAKTAGTGGEITVRTAEPTQNVDHLGRLLSEHLSKVELLAPAGDIELLASETIPIKQESKSLLPETIRQGEATSLVLERVQARLGKDRVVRPVLNADHRPEWMQCWQGAEMARPRASLPCHELPLPAWVLPEPLRLAEREHRPIYQGQLQLLLGPDRVEGGWWHREPSVATSATAGQLNVQRDYWIALSRHAGVLWIFQRRLAEDETGWFLHGLYA
;
A
#
# COMPACT_ATOMS: atom_id res chain seq x y z
N MET A 1 -32.44 11.59 17.36
CA MET A 1 -31.00 11.94 17.23
C MET A 1 -30.80 12.45 15.81
N ILE A 2 -30.36 13.69 15.67
CA ILE A 2 -30.08 14.28 14.34
C ILE A 2 -28.78 13.63 13.84
N GLY A 3 -28.81 13.04 12.64
CA GLY A 3 -27.61 12.47 12.02
C GLY A 3 -26.72 13.55 11.44
N ILE A 4 -25.52 13.18 10.97
CA ILE A 4 -24.65 14.09 10.20
C ILE A 4 -24.36 13.42 8.88
N TRP A 5 -25.01 13.91 7.83
CA TRP A 5 -24.92 13.34 6.49
C TRP A 5 -24.06 14.21 5.59
N ALA A 6 -23.18 13.56 4.83
CA ALA A 6 -22.49 14.14 3.68
C ALA A 6 -23.16 13.63 2.39
N ALA A 7 -23.39 14.52 1.43
CA ALA A 7 -23.81 14.21 0.08
C ALA A 7 -22.68 14.56 -0.89
N LEU A 8 -22.27 13.59 -1.70
CA LEU A 8 -21.19 13.69 -2.68
C LEU A 8 -21.78 13.54 -4.08
N LEU A 9 -21.73 14.62 -4.87
CA LEU A 9 -22.21 14.63 -6.25
C LEU A 9 -21.02 14.58 -7.22
N PRO A 10 -20.75 13.44 -7.87
CA PRO A 10 -19.72 13.37 -8.91
C PRO A 10 -20.08 14.23 -10.12
N HIS A 11 -19.07 14.61 -10.92
CA HIS A 11 -19.30 15.22 -12.23
C HIS A 11 -20.26 14.34 -13.04
N LYS A 12 -21.25 14.96 -13.70
CA LYS A 12 -22.08 14.23 -14.66
C LYS A 12 -21.16 13.73 -15.78
N THR A 13 -21.16 12.42 -15.99
CA THR A 13 -20.69 11.80 -17.22
C THR A 13 -21.61 12.24 -18.36
N SER A 14 -21.42 13.46 -18.88
CA SER A 14 -21.78 13.70 -20.27
C SER A 14 -20.96 12.76 -21.13
N THR A 15 -21.43 12.47 -22.34
CA THR A 15 -20.77 11.62 -23.36
C THR A 15 -19.32 12.04 -23.69
N GLU A 16 -18.86 13.16 -23.13
CA GLU A 16 -17.55 13.78 -23.31
C GLU A 16 -16.69 13.81 -22.01
N SER A 17 -17.22 13.34 -20.87
CA SER A 17 -16.65 13.48 -19.51
C SER A 17 -16.47 12.14 -18.73
N CYS A 18 -15.81 11.12 -19.30
CA CYS A 18 -15.33 9.89 -18.62
C CYS A 18 -14.28 10.06 -17.49
N THR A 19 -14.03 11.28 -17.00
CA THR A 19 -13.08 11.51 -15.89
C THR A 19 -13.76 11.45 -14.52
N ALA A 20 -15.08 11.33 -14.39
CA ALA A 20 -15.71 11.21 -13.08
C ALA A 20 -15.58 9.79 -12.52
N ILE A 21 -15.37 9.66 -11.20
CA ILE A 21 -15.53 8.36 -10.52
C ILE A 21 -16.99 7.91 -10.64
N ASP A 22 -17.22 6.62 -10.85
CA ASP A 22 -18.56 6.05 -10.84
C ASP A 22 -19.12 5.96 -9.41
N LEU A 23 -20.45 5.97 -9.29
CA LEU A 23 -21.12 5.98 -7.98
C LEU A 23 -20.76 4.77 -7.11
N PRO A 24 -20.68 3.53 -7.62
CA PRO A 24 -20.29 2.38 -6.82
C PRO A 24 -18.87 2.52 -6.24
N SER A 25 -17.88 2.92 -7.03
CA SER A 25 -16.51 3.06 -6.53
C SER A 25 -16.37 4.21 -5.54
N LEU A 26 -17.10 5.32 -5.75
CA LEU A 26 -17.16 6.41 -4.79
C LEU A 26 -17.81 5.97 -3.47
N ALA A 27 -18.87 5.16 -3.53
CA ALA A 27 -19.51 4.60 -2.35
C ALA A 27 -18.58 3.64 -1.59
N VAL A 28 -17.85 2.78 -2.31
CA VAL A 28 -16.84 1.89 -1.71
C VAL A 28 -15.71 2.69 -1.04
N TRP A 29 -15.20 3.73 -1.70
CA TRP A 29 -14.22 4.62 -1.10
C TRP A 29 -14.74 5.27 0.18
N ALA A 30 -16.00 5.72 0.19
CA ALA A 30 -16.60 6.40 1.34
C ALA A 30 -16.78 5.50 2.58
N LEU A 31 -16.79 4.16 2.41
CA LEU A 31 -16.90 3.20 3.52
C LEU A 31 -15.76 3.32 4.54
N GLN A 32 -14.62 3.92 4.17
CA GLN A 32 -13.54 4.19 5.11
C GLN A 32 -13.95 5.15 6.24
N PHE A 33 -14.98 5.98 6.04
CA PHE A 33 -15.43 6.98 7.00
C PHE A 33 -16.62 6.52 7.84
N SER A 34 -17.44 5.61 7.30
CA SER A 34 -18.62 5.09 7.98
C SER A 34 -19.14 3.84 7.27
N PRO A 35 -19.69 2.84 7.98
CA PRO A 35 -20.43 1.75 7.34
C PRO A 35 -21.79 2.19 6.79
N ARG A 36 -22.25 3.41 7.11
CA ARG A 36 -23.54 3.97 6.67
C ARG A 36 -23.39 4.80 5.40
N VAL A 37 -23.02 4.13 4.33
CA VAL A 37 -22.94 4.71 2.99
C VAL A 37 -24.09 4.18 2.15
N ALA A 38 -24.73 5.03 1.35
CA ALA A 38 -25.75 4.61 0.40
C ALA A 38 -25.65 5.41 -0.90
N VAL A 39 -25.88 4.76 -2.03
CA VAL A 39 -26.08 5.44 -3.31
C VAL A 39 -27.56 5.77 -3.44
N ARG A 40 -27.89 7.04 -3.68
CA ARG A 40 -29.24 7.47 -4.01
C ARG A 40 -29.20 8.36 -5.22
N GLU A 41 -29.86 7.91 -6.29
CA GLU A 41 -29.96 8.65 -7.55
C GLU A 41 -28.54 8.93 -8.06
N GLU A 42 -28.15 10.20 -8.26
CA GLU A 42 -26.82 10.60 -8.71
C GLU A 42 -25.82 10.92 -7.58
N VAL A 43 -26.13 10.59 -6.32
CA VAL A 43 -25.36 11.03 -5.15
C VAL A 43 -24.95 9.87 -4.25
N VAL A 44 -23.74 9.95 -3.69
CA VAL A 44 -23.31 9.10 -2.57
C VAL A 44 -23.58 9.81 -1.26
N LEU A 45 -24.37 9.18 -0.39
CA LEU A 45 -24.71 9.67 0.94
C LEU A 45 -23.91 8.92 2.00
N VAL A 46 -23.35 9.65 2.96
CA VAL A 46 -22.54 9.09 4.06
C VAL A 46 -23.00 9.66 5.39
N GLU A 47 -23.44 8.81 6.32
CA GLU A 47 -23.77 9.24 7.69
C GLU A 47 -22.54 9.08 8.59
N VAL A 48 -21.96 10.19 9.04
CA VAL A 48 -20.66 10.24 9.75
C VAL A 48 -20.78 10.64 11.23
N GLY A 49 -21.99 10.79 11.77
CA GLY A 49 -22.20 11.30 13.12
C GLY A 49 -21.49 10.45 14.18
N ALA A 50 -21.52 9.13 14.03
CA ALA A 50 -20.87 8.21 14.97
C ALA A 50 -19.35 8.13 14.81
N SER A 51 -18.80 8.44 13.62
CA SER A 51 -17.39 8.26 13.32
C SER A 51 -16.55 9.53 13.52
N ALA A 52 -17.17 10.71 13.65
CA ALA A 52 -16.47 11.99 13.76
C ALA A 52 -15.33 12.03 14.80
N ARG A 53 -15.51 11.38 15.96
CA ARG A 53 -14.49 11.33 17.02
C ARG A 53 -13.22 10.59 16.60
N LEU A 54 -13.33 9.55 15.77
CA LEU A 54 -12.19 8.76 15.28
C LEU A 54 -11.27 9.58 14.37
N PHE A 55 -11.82 10.61 13.74
CA PHE A 55 -11.12 11.48 12.80
C PHE A 55 -10.70 12.82 13.43
N GLY A 56 -10.67 12.93 14.76
CA GLY A 56 -10.28 14.16 15.44
C GLY A 56 -11.36 15.25 15.41
N GLY A 57 -12.62 14.87 15.21
CA GLY A 57 -13.78 15.76 15.19
C GLY A 57 -14.33 16.01 13.79
N LEU A 58 -15.53 16.59 13.73
CA LEU A 58 -16.27 16.77 12.47
C LEU A 58 -15.52 17.66 11.47
N SER A 59 -14.88 18.74 11.91
CA SER A 59 -14.17 19.66 11.01
C SER A 59 -13.03 18.98 10.26
N HIS A 60 -12.23 18.16 10.96
CA HIS A 60 -11.15 17.39 10.33
C HIS A 60 -11.70 16.34 9.36
N LEU A 61 -12.78 15.65 9.75
CA LEU A 61 -13.44 14.69 8.88
C LEU A 61 -14.02 15.33 7.61
N ARG A 62 -14.67 16.49 7.73
CA ARG A 62 -15.19 17.25 6.58
C ARG A 62 -14.08 17.63 5.61
N GLY A 63 -13.02 18.27 6.11
CA GLY A 63 -11.90 18.69 5.27
C GLY A 63 -11.22 17.51 4.57
N ARG A 64 -11.09 16.37 5.26
CA ARG A 64 -10.55 15.14 4.67
C ARG A 64 -11.44 14.59 3.56
N ILE A 65 -12.74 14.44 3.82
CA ILE A 65 -13.70 13.94 2.83
C ILE A 65 -13.73 14.85 1.60
N GLU A 66 -13.83 16.17 1.79
CA GLU A 66 -13.91 17.13 0.68
C GLU A 66 -12.62 17.15 -0.15
N SER A 67 -11.44 17.12 0.48
CA SER A 67 -10.16 17.07 -0.21
C SER A 67 -10.00 15.79 -1.04
N GLU A 68 -10.16 14.62 -0.42
CA GLU A 68 -9.98 13.33 -1.10
C GLU A 68 -11.05 13.10 -2.18
N ALA A 69 -12.31 13.47 -1.92
CA ALA A 69 -13.39 13.32 -2.89
C ALA A 69 -13.22 14.24 -4.11
N SER A 70 -12.68 15.45 -3.91
CA SER A 70 -12.37 16.36 -5.03
C SER A 70 -11.35 15.73 -5.97
N GLU A 71 -10.32 15.06 -5.44
CA GLU A 71 -9.33 14.32 -6.23
C GLU A 71 -9.95 13.12 -6.98
N LEU A 72 -11.03 12.54 -6.43
CA LEU A 72 -11.82 11.50 -7.10
C LEU A 72 -12.78 12.06 -8.17
N GLY A 73 -12.90 13.38 -8.33
CA GLY A 73 -13.78 14.00 -9.32
C GLY A 73 -15.20 14.30 -8.81
N VAL A 74 -15.37 14.43 -7.49
CA VAL A 74 -16.61 14.96 -6.90
C VAL A 74 -16.69 16.46 -7.14
N GLU A 75 -17.82 16.90 -7.69
CA GLU A 75 -18.04 18.30 -8.09
C GLU A 75 -18.62 19.15 -6.97
N ALA A 76 -19.53 18.57 -6.19
CA ALA A 76 -20.26 19.29 -5.16
C ALA A 76 -20.45 18.46 -3.91
N PHE A 77 -20.48 19.18 -2.80
CA PHE A 77 -20.64 18.65 -1.45
C PHE A 77 -21.80 19.36 -0.78
N ALA A 78 -22.57 18.62 0.02
CA ALA A 78 -23.46 19.22 0.99
C ALA A 78 -23.51 18.40 2.27
N TRP A 79 -23.76 19.11 3.37
CA TRP A 79 -23.85 18.52 4.69
C TRP A 79 -25.21 18.84 5.30
N ALA A 80 -25.87 17.84 5.89
CA ALA A 80 -27.18 18.06 6.49
C ALA A 80 -27.49 17.11 7.66
N PRO A 81 -28.49 17.46 8.49
CA PRO A 81 -29.10 16.60 9.51
C PRO A 81 -29.67 15.25 9.01
N THR A 82 -30.07 15.19 7.75
CA THR A 82 -30.73 14.03 7.12
C THR A 82 -30.18 13.78 5.72
N GLY A 83 -30.22 12.53 5.25
CA GLY A 83 -29.69 12.14 3.94
C GLY A 83 -30.45 12.80 2.79
N THR A 84 -31.78 12.87 2.89
CA THR A 84 -32.66 13.49 1.89
C THR A 84 -32.47 15.00 1.85
N ALA A 85 -32.20 15.65 2.99
CA ALA A 85 -31.82 17.06 2.98
C ALA A 85 -30.45 17.27 2.33
N ALA A 86 -29.45 16.44 2.65
CA ALA A 86 -28.13 16.54 2.04
C ALA A 86 -28.20 16.38 0.51
N LEU A 87 -29.00 15.43 0.02
CA LEU A 87 -29.30 15.23 -1.40
C LEU A 87 -29.93 16.49 -2.05
N ALA A 88 -30.97 17.06 -1.43
CA ALA A 88 -31.62 18.26 -1.95
C ALA A 88 -30.66 19.47 -1.96
N LEU A 89 -29.85 19.61 -0.92
CA LEU A 89 -28.91 20.71 -0.76
C LEU A 89 -27.76 20.65 -1.77
N VAL A 90 -27.18 19.46 -2.01
CA VAL A 90 -26.09 19.30 -2.99
C VAL A 90 -26.57 19.63 -4.40
N ARG A 91 -27.80 19.25 -4.76
CA ARG A 91 -28.43 19.62 -6.03
C ARG A 91 -28.60 21.13 -6.18
N SER A 92 -28.96 21.81 -5.10
CA SER A 92 -29.10 23.27 -5.06
C SER A 92 -27.79 24.04 -4.87
N ARG A 93 -26.64 23.35 -4.79
CA ARG A 93 -25.32 23.94 -4.51
C ARG A 93 -25.25 24.69 -3.16
N VAL A 94 -26.03 24.24 -2.19
CA VAL A 94 -25.97 24.74 -0.81
C VAL A 94 -25.13 23.75 0.01
N VAL A 95 -23.97 24.20 0.48
CA VAL A 95 -22.99 23.30 1.14
C VAL A 95 -23.37 23.00 2.59
N ASP A 96 -23.81 24.00 3.35
CA ASP A 96 -23.99 23.85 4.81
C ASP A 96 -25.46 23.90 5.24
N GLY A 97 -26.05 22.73 5.43
CA GLY A 97 -27.38 22.54 6.02
C GLY A 97 -27.44 22.75 7.54
N PHE A 98 -26.34 23.16 8.17
CA PHE A 98 -26.27 23.49 9.60
C PHE A 98 -26.18 25.01 9.86
N ALA A 99 -26.13 25.84 8.80
CA ALA A 99 -26.03 27.29 8.90
C ALA A 99 -27.27 27.97 9.55
N GLY A 100 -28.33 27.21 9.81
CA GLY A 100 -29.54 27.68 10.48
C GLY A 100 -30.56 26.55 10.67
N PRO A 101 -31.79 26.85 11.09
CA PRO A 101 -32.83 25.85 11.22
C PRO A 101 -33.11 25.17 9.88
N LEU A 102 -33.00 23.84 9.83
CA LEU A 102 -33.15 23.05 8.60
C LEU A 102 -34.42 23.40 7.80
N PRO A 103 -35.62 23.57 8.42
CA PRO A 103 -36.80 23.95 7.65
C PRO A 103 -36.65 25.28 6.91
N SER A 104 -35.98 26.28 7.51
CA SER A 104 -35.77 27.59 6.89
C SER A 104 -34.84 27.55 5.68
N ILE A 105 -33.92 26.56 5.65
CA ILE A 105 -33.03 26.33 4.51
C ILE A 105 -33.79 25.59 3.41
N LEU A 106 -34.44 24.47 3.75
CA LEU A 106 -35.17 23.63 2.79
C LEU A 106 -36.39 24.34 2.18
N ASP A 107 -37.09 25.18 2.93
CA ASP A 107 -38.29 25.89 2.46
C ASP A 107 -38.04 26.79 1.25
N LYS A 108 -36.78 27.22 1.04
CA LYS A 108 -36.36 28.07 -0.09
C LYS A 108 -36.06 27.27 -1.36
N LEU A 109 -35.93 25.95 -1.26
CA LEU A 109 -35.52 25.11 -2.38
C LEU A 109 -36.67 24.89 -3.37
N PRO A 110 -36.38 24.85 -4.68
CA PRO A 110 -37.34 24.44 -5.71
C PRO A 110 -37.85 23.00 -5.49
N LEU A 111 -39.03 22.71 -6.05
CA LEU A 111 -39.65 21.37 -5.98
C LEU A 111 -38.76 20.26 -6.57
N GLU A 112 -37.94 20.61 -7.55
CA GLU A 112 -37.07 19.71 -8.31
C GLU A 112 -35.96 19.07 -7.46
N MET A 113 -35.64 19.66 -6.31
CA MET A 113 -34.53 19.20 -5.46
C MET A 113 -34.84 17.87 -4.75
N ILE A 114 -36.13 17.54 -4.58
CA ILE A 114 -36.58 16.23 -4.08
C ILE A 114 -37.36 15.53 -5.19
N THR A 115 -36.84 14.42 -5.70
CA THR A 115 -37.38 13.70 -6.86
C THR A 115 -38.85 13.31 -6.68
N ALA A 116 -39.23 12.83 -5.49
CA ALA A 116 -40.62 12.47 -5.19
C ALA A 116 -41.58 13.68 -5.27
N VAL A 117 -41.10 14.89 -4.92
CA VAL A 117 -41.87 16.13 -5.05
C VAL A 117 -41.90 16.60 -6.51
N ALA A 118 -40.75 16.51 -7.21
CA ALA A 118 -40.59 16.90 -8.60
C ALA A 118 -41.56 16.16 -9.55
N ARG A 119 -41.83 14.87 -9.29
CA ARG A 119 -42.82 14.07 -10.06
C ARG A 119 -44.21 14.73 -10.14
N HIS A 120 -44.58 15.51 -9.12
CA HIS A 120 -45.88 16.16 -8.99
C HIS A 120 -45.84 17.67 -9.27
N GLN A 121 -44.70 18.18 -9.77
CA GLN A 121 -44.44 19.60 -9.98
C GLN A 121 -45.54 20.31 -10.78
N GLY A 122 -46.03 19.72 -11.87
CA GLY A 122 -47.08 20.34 -12.68
C GLY A 122 -48.39 20.57 -11.92
N THR A 123 -48.77 19.65 -11.03
CA THR A 123 -49.97 19.79 -10.20
C THR A 123 -49.74 20.75 -9.04
N LEU A 124 -48.55 20.72 -8.43
CA LEU A 124 -48.17 21.62 -7.34
C LEU A 124 -48.09 23.08 -7.80
N HIS A 125 -47.55 23.36 -9.00
CA HIS A 125 -47.55 24.71 -9.59
C HIS A 125 -48.98 25.25 -9.80
N ARG A 126 -49.92 24.39 -10.25
CA ARG A 126 -51.34 24.80 -10.39
C ARG A 126 -52.02 25.10 -9.06
N LEU A 127 -51.53 24.52 -7.96
CA LEU A 127 -51.99 24.82 -6.60
C LEU A 127 -51.28 26.05 -5.99
N GLY A 128 -50.38 26.69 -6.74
CA GLY A 128 -49.61 27.86 -6.29
C GLY A 128 -48.35 27.52 -5.50
N SER A 129 -47.98 26.25 -5.37
CA SER A 129 -46.76 25.84 -4.67
C SER A 129 -45.56 25.84 -5.63
N ARG A 130 -44.53 26.62 -5.32
CA ARG A 130 -43.30 26.71 -6.14
C ARG A 130 -42.06 26.24 -5.40
N THR A 131 -42.09 26.25 -4.06
CA THR A 131 -40.98 25.77 -3.22
C THR A 131 -41.39 24.61 -2.33
N LEU A 132 -40.40 23.91 -1.76
CA LEU A 132 -40.66 22.86 -0.76
C LEU A 132 -41.42 23.42 0.46
N GLY A 133 -41.17 24.68 0.82
CA GLY A 133 -41.87 25.35 1.91
C GLY A 133 -43.36 25.58 1.62
N ASP A 134 -43.73 25.84 0.37
CA ASP A 134 -45.13 25.96 -0.02
C ASP A 134 -45.85 24.61 0.09
N VAL A 135 -45.20 23.53 -0.34
CA VAL A 135 -45.74 22.17 -0.22
C VAL A 135 -45.90 21.78 1.25
N ARG A 136 -44.92 22.13 2.10
CA ARG A 136 -44.96 21.85 3.54
C ARG A 136 -46.13 22.55 4.26
N LYS A 137 -46.57 23.71 3.77
CA LYS A 137 -47.73 24.45 4.31
C LYS A 137 -49.08 23.85 3.90
N LEU A 138 -49.12 22.98 2.88
CA LEU A 138 -50.37 22.36 2.45
C LEU A 138 -50.93 21.41 3.52
N PRO A 139 -52.27 21.25 3.63
CA PRO A 139 -52.86 20.31 4.56
C PRO A 139 -52.39 18.87 4.29
N ARG A 140 -51.78 18.23 5.29
CA ARG A 140 -51.20 16.87 5.17
C ARG A 140 -52.21 15.81 4.70
N GLY A 141 -53.46 15.90 5.17
CA GLY A 141 -54.55 15.01 4.75
C GLY A 141 -54.94 15.19 3.28
N GLY A 142 -54.82 16.41 2.74
CA GLY A 142 -55.01 16.69 1.32
C GLY A 142 -53.85 16.16 0.47
N LEU A 143 -52.61 16.34 0.96
CA LEU A 143 -51.40 15.80 0.33
C LEU A 143 -51.48 14.27 0.17
N GLY A 144 -51.77 13.54 1.26
CA GLY A 144 -51.82 12.08 1.22
C GLY A 144 -52.98 11.47 0.42
N ARG A 145 -54.02 12.25 0.09
CA ARG A 145 -55.15 11.80 -0.75
C ARG A 145 -54.94 12.09 -2.24
N ARG A 146 -54.28 13.20 -2.58
CA ARG A 146 -54.12 13.71 -3.95
C ARG A 146 -52.78 13.34 -4.60
N PHE A 147 -51.79 13.00 -3.78
CA PHE A 147 -50.46 12.58 -4.23
C PHE A 147 -50.13 11.19 -3.67
N ASP A 148 -49.05 10.60 -4.16
CA ASP A 148 -48.57 9.33 -3.64
C ASP A 148 -47.97 9.44 -2.23
N LYS A 149 -47.78 8.29 -1.58
CA LYS A 149 -47.16 8.21 -0.25
C LYS A 149 -45.68 8.61 -0.28
N ASP A 150 -45.02 8.46 -1.43
CA ASP A 150 -43.59 8.69 -1.59
C ASP A 150 -43.27 10.18 -1.41
N LEU A 151 -44.06 11.08 -2.00
CA LEU A 151 -43.91 12.53 -1.82
C LEU A 151 -43.92 12.93 -0.34
N LEU A 152 -44.93 12.47 0.42
CA LEU A 152 -45.07 12.83 1.82
C LEU A 152 -43.97 12.19 2.68
N HIS A 153 -43.58 10.95 2.37
CA HIS A 153 -42.48 10.29 3.07
C HIS A 153 -41.13 10.98 2.82
N SER A 154 -40.78 11.29 1.57
CA SER A 154 -39.53 11.98 1.25
C SER A 154 -39.48 13.38 1.86
N LEU A 155 -40.60 14.10 1.88
CA LEU A 155 -40.68 15.41 2.55
C LEU A 155 -40.46 15.25 4.06
N ASP A 156 -41.11 14.29 4.71
CA ASP A 156 -40.90 14.04 6.15
C ASP A 156 -39.47 13.62 6.47
N GLN A 157 -38.81 12.84 5.61
CA GLN A 157 -37.40 12.47 5.76
C GLN A 157 -36.48 13.67 5.59
N ALA A 158 -36.69 14.49 4.54
CA ALA A 158 -35.92 15.71 4.32
C ALA A 158 -35.96 16.65 5.52
N TYR A 159 -37.14 16.85 6.11
CA TYR A 159 -37.31 17.74 7.27
C TYR A 159 -37.03 17.06 8.63
N GLY A 160 -36.58 15.80 8.65
CA GLY A 160 -36.22 15.08 9.88
C GLY A 160 -37.41 14.67 10.76
N LEU A 161 -38.62 14.66 10.21
CA LEU A 161 -39.84 14.20 10.87
C LEU A 161 -39.99 12.68 10.82
N ARG A 162 -39.26 12.02 9.91
CA ARG A 162 -39.23 10.56 9.76
C ARG A 162 -37.78 10.08 9.60
N PRO A 163 -37.40 8.92 10.17
CA PRO A 163 -36.07 8.36 9.96
C PRO A 163 -35.82 7.98 8.50
N GLU A 164 -34.56 8.10 8.10
CA GLU A 164 -34.01 7.61 6.84
C GLU A 164 -33.99 6.07 6.83
N VAL A 165 -34.38 5.48 5.70
CA VAL A 165 -34.24 4.03 5.45
C VAL A 165 -33.44 3.87 4.17
N CYS A 166 -32.17 3.49 4.30
CA CYS A 166 -31.24 3.33 3.18
C CYS A 166 -30.88 1.86 2.97
N GLU A 167 -30.71 1.48 1.72
CA GLU A 167 -29.96 0.27 1.36
C GLU A 167 -28.48 0.62 1.45
N TRP A 168 -27.81 0.08 2.48
CA TRP A 168 -26.42 0.39 2.73
C TRP A 168 -25.50 -0.32 1.74
N GLN A 169 -24.48 0.39 1.27
CA GLN A 169 -23.45 -0.12 0.38
C GLN A 169 -22.73 -1.29 1.03
N GLN A 170 -22.63 -2.40 0.30
CA GLN A 170 -21.82 -3.54 0.71
C GLN A 170 -20.38 -3.37 0.24
N LEU A 171 -19.45 -3.79 1.09
CA LEU A 171 -18.01 -3.73 0.80
C LEU A 171 -17.60 -4.95 -0.04
N PRO A 172 -17.08 -4.75 -1.26
CA PRO A 172 -16.62 -5.85 -2.11
C PRO A 172 -15.49 -6.67 -1.45
N GLU A 173 -15.42 -7.97 -1.78
CA GLU A 173 -14.38 -8.87 -1.28
C GLU A 173 -13.00 -8.65 -1.93
N THR A 174 -12.99 -8.20 -3.18
CA THR A 174 -11.81 -7.93 -3.98
C THR A 174 -11.86 -6.51 -4.53
N PHE A 175 -10.69 -5.93 -4.80
CA PHE A 175 -10.58 -4.62 -5.44
C PHE A 175 -10.06 -4.74 -6.87
N SER A 176 -10.89 -4.28 -7.81
CA SER A 176 -10.51 -3.92 -9.17
C SER A 176 -11.20 -2.59 -9.49
N ALA A 177 -10.45 -1.65 -10.03
CA ALA A 177 -10.98 -0.38 -10.52
C ALA A 177 -10.30 0.01 -11.82
N ARG A 178 -11.09 0.45 -12.80
CA ARG A 178 -10.63 0.86 -14.13
C ARG A 178 -10.90 2.35 -14.34
N LEU A 179 -10.01 3.02 -15.06
CA LEU A 179 -10.15 4.41 -15.48
C LEU A 179 -9.78 4.52 -16.96
N GLU A 180 -10.69 5.06 -17.75
CA GLU A 180 -10.47 5.39 -19.16
C GLU A 180 -10.01 6.84 -19.31
N PHE A 181 -9.00 7.07 -20.14
CA PHE A 181 -8.46 8.40 -20.39
C PHE A 181 -9.21 9.10 -21.53
N MET A 182 -9.30 10.43 -21.42
CA MET A 182 -9.86 11.30 -22.46
C MET A 182 -9.00 11.40 -23.70
N PHE A 183 -7.70 11.35 -23.49
CA PHE A 183 -6.68 11.45 -24.52
C PHE A 183 -5.73 10.28 -24.36
N ARG A 184 -5.10 9.91 -25.46
CA ARG A 184 -4.14 8.81 -25.45
C ARG A 184 -2.89 9.21 -24.68
N VAL A 185 -2.47 8.34 -23.78
CA VAL A 185 -1.28 8.57 -22.96
C VAL A 185 -0.09 7.90 -23.63
N GLU A 186 0.86 8.71 -24.11
CA GLU A 186 2.05 8.22 -24.83
C GLU A 186 3.24 7.95 -23.90
N ASN A 187 3.21 8.46 -22.66
CA ASN A 187 4.28 8.31 -21.67
C ASN A 187 3.79 7.55 -20.44
N ALA A 188 4.52 6.51 -20.00
CA ALA A 188 4.19 5.72 -18.81
C ALA A 188 4.01 6.58 -17.55
N MET A 189 4.84 7.61 -17.37
CA MET A 189 4.72 8.52 -16.22
C MET A 189 3.43 9.31 -16.20
N ALA A 190 2.85 9.62 -17.37
CA ALA A 190 1.57 10.32 -17.44
C ALA A 190 0.38 9.45 -16.97
N LEU A 191 0.54 8.12 -16.92
CA LEU A 191 -0.45 7.22 -16.33
C LEU A 191 -0.67 7.51 -14.84
N MET A 192 0.32 8.11 -14.14
CA MET A 192 0.20 8.45 -12.73
C MET A 192 -0.97 9.38 -12.42
N PHE A 193 -1.38 10.22 -13.38
CA PHE A 193 -2.54 11.10 -13.21
C PHE A 193 -3.82 10.32 -12.94
N GLY A 194 -4.06 9.26 -13.72
CA GLY A 194 -5.19 8.35 -13.50
C GLY A 194 -4.93 7.40 -12.32
N ALA A 195 -3.72 6.86 -12.21
CA ALA A 195 -3.39 5.85 -11.21
C ALA A 195 -3.53 6.39 -9.79
N ARG A 196 -3.24 7.67 -9.52
CA ARG A 196 -3.42 8.27 -8.19
C ARG A 196 -4.88 8.17 -7.70
N ARG A 197 -5.85 8.29 -8.61
CA ARG A 197 -7.28 8.17 -8.28
C ARG A 197 -7.67 6.73 -7.96
N LEU A 198 -7.14 5.78 -8.72
CA LEU A 198 -7.33 4.36 -8.43
C LEU A 198 -6.67 3.97 -7.10
N LEU A 199 -5.50 4.53 -6.78
CA LEU A 199 -4.83 4.33 -5.48
C LEU A 199 -5.66 4.87 -4.31
N LEU A 200 -6.30 6.04 -4.45
CA LEU A 200 -7.23 6.58 -3.44
C LEU A 200 -8.45 5.67 -3.22
N GLN A 201 -9.03 5.15 -4.31
CA GLN A 201 -10.14 4.19 -4.21
C GLN A 201 -9.69 2.91 -3.50
N MET A 202 -8.51 2.37 -3.86
CA MET A 202 -7.94 1.19 -3.25
C MET A 202 -7.65 1.42 -1.76
N SER A 203 -7.09 2.56 -1.38
CA SER A 203 -6.83 2.87 0.04
C SER A 203 -8.12 2.98 0.84
N GLY A 204 -9.19 3.55 0.27
CA GLY A 204 -10.50 3.60 0.91
C GLY A 204 -11.08 2.21 1.14
N TRP A 205 -11.01 1.34 0.12
CA TRP A 205 -11.43 -0.06 0.22
C TRP A 205 -10.60 -0.85 1.26
N LEU A 206 -9.27 -0.70 1.24
CA LEU A 206 -8.36 -1.32 2.20
C LEU A 206 -8.65 -0.86 3.64
N ALA A 207 -8.87 0.44 3.84
CA ALA A 207 -9.20 1.02 5.14
C ALA A 207 -10.53 0.48 5.67
N ALA A 208 -11.56 0.40 4.83
CA ALA A 208 -12.86 -0.16 5.20
C ALA A 208 -12.78 -1.66 5.58
N ARG A 209 -11.82 -2.41 5.02
CA ARG A 209 -11.57 -3.83 5.36
C ARG A 209 -10.57 -4.04 6.49
N HIS A 210 -9.92 -2.98 6.99
CA HIS A 210 -8.76 -3.08 7.90
C HIS A 210 -7.60 -3.93 7.35
N MET A 211 -7.37 -3.84 6.03
CA MET A 211 -6.34 -4.59 5.31
C MET A 211 -5.25 -3.66 4.79
N GLY A 212 -4.02 -4.14 4.64
CA GLY A 212 -2.97 -3.47 3.88
C GLY A 212 -2.64 -4.25 2.63
N VAL A 213 -2.20 -3.55 1.59
CA VAL A 213 -1.69 -4.19 0.38
C VAL A 213 -0.22 -4.53 0.56
N THR A 214 0.17 -5.74 0.18
CA THR A 214 1.58 -6.17 0.04
C THR A 214 2.00 -6.26 -1.42
N SER A 215 1.01 -6.38 -2.32
CA SER A 215 1.25 -6.28 -3.75
C SER A 215 0.01 -5.78 -4.49
N PHE A 216 0.22 -4.85 -5.43
CA PHE A 216 -0.82 -4.38 -6.35
C PHE A 216 -0.29 -4.36 -7.77
N THR A 217 -1.19 -4.48 -8.74
CA THR A 217 -0.84 -4.50 -10.16
C THR A 217 -1.57 -3.38 -10.88
N LEU A 218 -0.81 -2.55 -11.59
CA LEU A 218 -1.34 -1.58 -12.55
C LEU A 218 -1.26 -2.19 -13.94
N ARG A 219 -2.39 -2.28 -14.63
CA ARG A 219 -2.49 -2.67 -16.04
C ARG A 219 -2.84 -1.47 -16.89
N TRP A 220 -2.38 -1.45 -18.12
CA TRP A 220 -2.82 -0.49 -19.13
C TRP A 220 -3.12 -1.21 -20.43
N ALA A 221 -4.16 -0.75 -21.13
CA ALA A 221 -4.49 -1.26 -22.46
C ALA A 221 -4.08 -0.26 -23.54
N HIS A 222 -3.49 -0.77 -24.62
CA HIS A 222 -3.20 0.02 -25.81
C HIS A 222 -4.46 0.26 -26.63
N ASP A 223 -4.51 1.39 -27.34
CA ASP A 223 -5.63 1.67 -28.22
C ASP A 223 -5.80 0.58 -29.30
N ALA A 224 -7.03 0.06 -29.42
CA ALA A 224 -7.42 -0.99 -30.35
C ALA A 224 -7.07 -0.66 -31.82
N MET A 225 -6.99 0.63 -32.20
CA MET A 225 -6.62 1.03 -33.57
C MET A 225 -5.14 0.79 -33.93
N ARG A 226 -4.22 0.60 -32.97
CA ARG A 226 -2.77 0.41 -33.23
C ARG A 226 -2.16 -0.84 -32.59
N ALA A 227 -2.95 -1.72 -31.96
CA ALA A 227 -2.47 -2.94 -31.29
C ALA A 227 -1.80 -3.99 -32.20
N LYS A 228 -1.80 -3.81 -33.53
CA LYS A 228 -1.34 -4.82 -34.49
C LYS A 228 0.16 -5.17 -34.40
N THR A 229 0.99 -4.31 -33.82
CA THR A 229 2.44 -4.55 -33.67
C THR A 229 2.95 -4.51 -32.22
N ALA A 230 2.20 -3.91 -31.28
CA ALA A 230 2.66 -3.64 -29.92
C ALA A 230 1.99 -4.50 -28.83
N GLY A 231 1.07 -5.42 -29.20
CA GLY A 231 0.27 -6.17 -28.24
C GLY A 231 -0.94 -5.38 -27.71
N THR A 232 -1.70 -5.98 -26.79
CA THR A 232 -2.95 -5.42 -26.27
C THR A 232 -2.76 -4.43 -25.11
N GLY A 233 -1.58 -4.40 -24.49
CA GLY A 233 -1.31 -3.61 -23.30
C GLY A 233 -0.07 -4.09 -22.55
N GLY A 234 0.07 -3.64 -21.30
CA GLY A 234 1.10 -4.09 -20.39
C GLY A 234 0.62 -4.06 -18.94
N GLU A 235 1.43 -4.63 -18.05
CA GLU A 235 1.18 -4.61 -16.63
C GLU A 235 2.46 -4.45 -15.83
N ILE A 236 2.34 -3.87 -14.64
CA ILE A 236 3.43 -3.80 -13.67
C ILE A 236 2.89 -4.11 -12.27
N THR A 237 3.56 -5.04 -11.60
CA THR A 237 3.26 -5.40 -10.22
C THR A 237 4.25 -4.72 -9.30
N VAL A 238 3.72 -3.95 -8.35
CA VAL A 238 4.49 -3.30 -7.28
C VAL A 238 4.28 -4.12 -6.01
N ARG A 239 5.36 -4.30 -5.24
CA ARG A 239 5.34 -5.02 -3.95
C ARG A 239 5.85 -4.09 -2.86
N THR A 240 5.29 -4.22 -1.67
CA THR A 240 5.74 -3.53 -0.46
C THR A 240 6.28 -4.57 0.52
N ALA A 241 7.26 -4.18 1.33
CA ALA A 241 7.83 -5.04 2.37
C ALA A 241 6.87 -5.14 3.58
N GLU A 242 6.15 -4.06 3.87
CA GLU A 242 5.13 -4.02 4.91
C GLU A 242 3.72 -3.76 4.33
N PRO A 243 2.66 -4.32 4.92
CA PRO A 243 1.30 -4.04 4.49
C PRO A 243 0.96 -2.57 4.73
N THR A 244 0.51 -1.88 3.68
CA THR A 244 0.29 -0.44 3.74
C THR A 244 -1.04 -0.04 3.11
N GLN A 245 -1.55 1.11 3.54
CA GLN A 245 -2.71 1.82 2.97
C GLN A 245 -2.32 3.22 2.48
N ASN A 246 -1.05 3.61 2.61
CA ASN A 246 -0.60 4.97 2.39
C ASN A 246 -0.49 5.27 0.89
N VAL A 247 -1.40 6.09 0.38
CA VAL A 247 -1.49 6.48 -1.04
C VAL A 247 -0.22 7.16 -1.53
N ASP A 248 0.39 8.03 -0.74
CA ASP A 248 1.61 8.74 -1.14
C ASP A 248 2.79 7.78 -1.27
N HIS A 249 2.91 6.82 -0.35
CA HIS A 249 3.93 5.77 -0.41
C HIS A 249 3.74 4.89 -1.64
N LEU A 250 2.52 4.36 -1.82
CA LEU A 250 2.18 3.52 -2.98
C LEU A 250 2.37 4.27 -4.30
N GLY A 251 2.01 5.55 -4.36
CA GLY A 251 2.19 6.42 -5.52
C GLY A 251 3.67 6.67 -5.85
N ARG A 252 4.52 6.88 -4.83
CA ARG A 252 5.96 7.00 -5.03
C ARG A 252 6.56 5.71 -5.60
N LEU A 253 6.24 4.55 -5.02
CA LEU A 253 6.73 3.27 -5.54
C LEU A 253 6.27 3.05 -6.98
N LEU A 254 4.99 3.27 -7.27
CA LEU A 254 4.46 3.13 -8.63
C LEU A 254 5.17 4.07 -9.61
N SER A 255 5.45 5.31 -9.22
CA SER A 255 6.19 6.26 -10.03
C SER A 255 7.62 5.80 -10.34
N GLU A 256 8.35 5.22 -9.37
CA GLU A 256 9.69 4.68 -9.59
C GLU A 256 9.66 3.51 -10.59
N HIS A 257 8.63 2.66 -10.47
CA HIS A 257 8.41 1.54 -11.38
C HIS A 257 8.05 2.01 -12.80
N LEU A 258 7.12 2.96 -12.95
CA LEU A 258 6.72 3.52 -14.24
C LEU A 258 7.84 4.30 -14.93
N SER A 259 8.79 4.88 -14.18
CA SER A 259 9.94 5.59 -14.77
C SER A 259 10.83 4.69 -15.63
N LYS A 260 10.72 3.37 -15.44
CA LYS A 260 11.47 2.33 -16.17
C LYS A 260 10.66 1.70 -17.30
N VAL A 261 9.38 2.05 -17.42
CA VAL A 261 8.46 1.47 -18.40
C VAL A 261 8.46 2.35 -19.65
N GLU A 262 8.74 1.74 -20.80
CA GLU A 262 8.52 2.34 -22.11
C GLU A 262 7.18 1.85 -22.66
N LEU A 263 6.27 2.77 -23.01
CA LEU A 263 5.00 2.41 -23.62
C LEU A 263 5.23 2.12 -25.11
N LEU A 264 4.98 0.87 -25.51
CA LEU A 264 5.12 0.42 -26.89
C LEU A 264 4.05 1.02 -27.83
N ALA A 265 2.95 1.49 -27.26
CA ALA A 265 1.89 2.23 -27.93
C ALA A 265 1.12 3.11 -26.94
N PRO A 266 0.38 4.13 -27.41
CA PRO A 266 -0.42 4.98 -26.53
C PRO A 266 -1.49 4.17 -25.78
N ALA A 267 -1.62 4.42 -24.48
CA ALA A 267 -2.60 3.78 -23.61
C ALA A 267 -3.93 4.53 -23.63
N GLY A 268 -5.04 3.78 -23.67
CA GLY A 268 -6.41 4.29 -23.62
C GLY A 268 -7.03 4.23 -22.22
N ASP A 269 -6.68 3.21 -21.44
CA ASP A 269 -7.21 3.01 -20.10
C ASP A 269 -6.21 2.29 -19.19
N ILE A 270 -6.45 2.39 -17.89
CA ILE A 270 -5.70 1.71 -16.84
C ILE A 270 -6.64 0.97 -15.90
N GLU A 271 -6.18 -0.14 -15.34
CA GLU A 271 -6.85 -0.90 -14.30
C GLU A 271 -5.89 -1.11 -13.13
N LEU A 272 -6.37 -0.94 -11.90
CA LEU A 272 -5.62 -1.21 -10.67
C LEU A 272 -6.26 -2.37 -9.91
N LEU A 273 -5.43 -3.35 -9.57
CA LEU A 273 -5.81 -4.57 -8.88
C LEU A 273 -5.07 -4.66 -7.55
N ALA A 274 -5.78 -4.89 -6.45
CA ALA A 274 -5.16 -5.27 -5.18
C ALA A 274 -4.85 -6.78 -5.22
N SER A 275 -3.62 -7.13 -5.60
CA SER A 275 -3.23 -8.52 -5.88
C SER A 275 -3.05 -9.35 -4.61
N GLU A 276 -2.39 -8.80 -3.60
CA GLU A 276 -2.19 -9.44 -2.30
C GLU A 276 -2.50 -8.46 -1.18
N THR A 277 -3.40 -8.86 -0.28
CA THR A 277 -3.79 -8.07 0.87
C THR A 277 -3.75 -8.91 2.12
N ILE A 278 -3.30 -8.31 3.23
CA ILE A 278 -3.26 -8.96 4.54
C ILE A 278 -3.83 -8.02 5.61
N PRO A 279 -4.37 -8.54 6.72
CA PRO A 279 -4.87 -7.69 7.79
C PRO A 279 -3.77 -6.79 8.35
N ILE A 280 -4.05 -5.49 8.46
CA ILE A 280 -3.19 -4.56 9.19
C ILE A 280 -3.55 -4.63 10.67
N LYS A 281 -2.55 -4.83 11.52
CA LYS A 281 -2.68 -4.56 12.95
C LYS A 281 -2.52 -3.07 13.17
N GLN A 282 -3.57 -2.39 13.60
CA GLN A 282 -3.45 -1.02 14.05
C GLN A 282 -2.73 -1.01 15.38
N GLU A 283 -1.50 -0.51 15.41
CA GLU A 283 -0.77 -0.33 16.66
C GLU A 283 -1.46 0.77 17.47
N SER A 284 -1.78 0.46 18.72
CA SER A 284 -2.27 1.48 19.65
C SER A 284 -1.14 2.47 19.88
N LYS A 285 -1.46 3.77 19.78
CA LYS A 285 -0.51 4.81 20.13
C LYS A 285 -0.01 4.56 21.56
N SER A 286 1.29 4.57 21.76
CA SER A 286 1.88 4.43 23.08
C SER A 286 1.39 5.58 23.98
N LEU A 287 1.03 5.25 25.23
CA LEU A 287 0.77 6.25 26.27
C LEU A 287 2.07 6.85 26.82
N LEU A 288 3.22 6.22 26.52
CA LEU A 288 4.53 6.74 26.87
C LEU A 288 4.94 7.77 25.83
N PRO A 289 5.61 8.87 26.24
CA PRO A 289 6.19 9.80 25.30
C PRO A 289 7.24 9.06 24.47
N GLU A 290 6.87 8.70 23.24
CA GLU A 290 7.81 8.21 22.26
C GLU A 290 8.84 9.31 22.06
N THR A 291 10.13 8.97 22.18
CA THR A 291 11.17 9.76 21.55
C THR A 291 10.81 9.75 20.07
N ILE A 292 10.23 10.86 19.60
CA ILE A 292 9.77 11.01 18.22
C ILE A 292 10.93 10.58 17.34
N ARG A 293 10.84 9.38 16.75
CA ARG A 293 11.78 8.97 15.72
C ARG A 293 11.49 9.87 14.52
N GLN A 294 12.14 11.03 14.50
CA GLN A 294 12.08 11.94 13.38
C GLN A 294 12.83 11.27 12.22
N GLY A 295 12.08 10.59 11.35
CA GLY A 295 12.64 9.91 10.19
C GLY A 295 11.66 8.97 9.51
N GLU A 296 11.86 8.75 8.22
CA GLU A 296 11.19 7.70 7.46
C GLU A 296 11.64 6.32 8.00
N ALA A 297 10.72 5.37 8.13
CA ALA A 297 11.06 4.03 8.58
C ALA A 297 12.10 3.39 7.64
N THR A 298 13.09 2.70 8.20
CA THR A 298 14.16 2.07 7.42
C THR A 298 13.63 1.11 6.35
N SER A 299 12.50 0.43 6.62
CA SER A 299 11.82 -0.42 5.65
C SER A 299 11.37 0.34 4.41
N LEU A 300 10.72 1.50 4.56
CA LEU A 300 10.28 2.35 3.44
C LEU A 300 11.47 2.86 2.61
N VAL A 301 12.59 3.20 3.28
CA VAL A 301 13.83 3.60 2.59
C VAL A 301 14.38 2.44 1.77
N LEU A 302 14.47 1.25 2.35
CA LEU A 302 14.96 0.05 1.66
C LEU A 302 14.08 -0.32 0.46
N GLU A 303 12.76 -0.24 0.59
CA GLU A 303 11.82 -0.46 -0.52
C GLU A 303 12.09 0.49 -1.68
N ARG A 304 12.25 1.80 -1.41
CA ARG A 304 12.54 2.79 -2.45
C ARG A 304 13.90 2.56 -3.11
N VAL A 305 14.92 2.25 -2.32
CA VAL A 305 16.27 1.94 -2.85
C VAL A 305 16.22 0.69 -3.71
N GLN A 306 15.46 -0.34 -3.30
CA GLN A 306 15.25 -1.57 -4.05
C GLN A 306 14.48 -1.33 -5.35
N ALA A 307 13.43 -0.51 -5.32
CA ALA A 307 12.68 -0.12 -6.52
C ALA A 307 13.59 0.58 -7.55
N ARG A 308 14.58 1.36 -7.10
CA ARG A 308 15.54 2.06 -7.96
C ARG A 308 16.69 1.17 -8.44
N LEU A 309 17.43 0.55 -7.54
CA LEU A 309 18.66 -0.21 -7.83
C LEU A 309 18.40 -1.66 -8.25
N GLY A 310 17.20 -2.18 -8.02
CA GLY A 310 16.84 -3.56 -8.27
C GLY A 310 17.03 -4.47 -7.04
N LYS A 311 16.27 -5.57 -7.03
CA LYS A 311 16.23 -6.58 -5.95
C LYS A 311 17.60 -7.20 -5.64
N ASP A 312 18.43 -7.42 -6.65
CA ASP A 312 19.72 -8.10 -6.47
C ASP A 312 20.81 -7.19 -5.87
N ARG A 313 20.53 -5.87 -5.74
CA ARG A 313 21.46 -4.88 -5.19
C ARG A 313 21.19 -4.54 -3.72
N VAL A 314 19.99 -4.84 -3.22
CA VAL A 314 19.59 -4.57 -1.82
C VAL A 314 19.45 -5.91 -1.11
N VAL A 315 20.56 -6.36 -0.54
CA VAL A 315 20.69 -7.67 0.09
C VAL A 315 21.01 -7.54 1.58
N ARG A 316 20.66 -8.57 2.34
CA ARG A 316 21.02 -8.73 3.75
C ARG A 316 21.80 -10.04 3.95
N PRO A 317 22.69 -10.10 4.95
CA PRO A 317 23.38 -11.34 5.29
C PRO A 317 22.40 -12.28 6.02
N VAL A 318 22.44 -13.56 5.65
CA VAL A 318 21.64 -14.62 6.25
C VAL A 318 22.56 -15.78 6.59
N LEU A 319 22.35 -16.35 7.78
CA LEU A 319 23.11 -17.50 8.23
C LEU A 319 22.63 -18.78 7.54
N ASN A 320 23.59 -19.57 7.08
CA ASN A 320 23.37 -20.90 6.53
C ASN A 320 23.95 -21.95 7.48
N ALA A 321 23.31 -23.11 7.55
CA ALA A 321 23.78 -24.25 8.32
C ALA A 321 24.91 -24.98 7.58
N ASP A 322 26.07 -24.34 7.48
CA ASP A 322 27.32 -24.93 7.00
C ASP A 322 28.41 -24.68 8.04
N HIS A 323 29.41 -25.56 8.12
CA HIS A 323 30.54 -25.43 9.06
C HIS A 323 31.75 -24.74 8.40
N ARG A 324 31.74 -24.58 7.07
CA ARG A 324 32.79 -23.91 6.32
C ARG A 324 32.58 -22.39 6.39
N PRO A 325 33.56 -21.60 6.86
CA PRO A 325 33.38 -20.17 7.11
C PRO A 325 32.87 -19.38 5.91
N GLU A 326 33.33 -19.73 4.71
CA GLU A 326 32.95 -19.06 3.45
C GLU A 326 31.49 -19.35 3.04
N TRP A 327 30.86 -20.36 3.64
CA TRP A 327 29.51 -20.84 3.31
C TRP A 327 28.51 -20.69 4.47
N MET A 328 28.98 -20.25 5.65
CA MET A 328 28.17 -19.97 6.82
C MET A 328 27.19 -18.81 6.63
N GLN A 329 27.39 -18.00 5.58
CA GLN A 329 26.51 -16.89 5.23
C GLN A 329 26.23 -16.86 3.74
N CYS A 330 25.04 -16.38 3.38
CA CYS A 330 24.75 -15.93 2.02
C CYS A 330 24.08 -14.55 2.06
N TRP A 331 24.08 -13.90 0.90
CA TRP A 331 23.35 -12.67 0.67
C TRP A 331 21.97 -13.02 0.12
N GLN A 332 20.93 -12.53 0.79
CA GLN A 332 19.54 -12.73 0.41
C GLN A 332 18.87 -11.38 0.14
N GLY A 333 17.98 -11.29 -0.86
CA GLY A 333 17.13 -10.12 -1.08
C GLY A 333 16.35 -9.75 0.19
N ALA A 334 16.25 -8.44 0.46
CA ALA A 334 15.64 -7.92 1.68
C ALA A 334 14.16 -8.33 1.86
N GLU A 335 13.44 -8.52 0.75
CA GLU A 335 12.02 -8.88 0.68
C GLU A 335 11.70 -10.32 1.09
N MET A 336 12.69 -11.21 1.04
CA MET A 336 12.46 -12.62 1.36
C MET A 336 12.20 -12.77 2.87
N ALA A 337 11.38 -13.75 3.26
CA ALA A 337 11.18 -14.05 4.67
C ALA A 337 12.50 -14.47 5.32
N ARG A 338 12.81 -13.92 6.50
CA ARG A 338 14.03 -14.29 7.22
C ARG A 338 13.92 -15.73 7.68
N PRO A 339 14.83 -16.63 7.26
CA PRO A 339 14.81 -17.99 7.77
C PRO A 339 15.06 -17.96 9.28
N ARG A 340 14.24 -18.71 10.01
CA ARG A 340 14.49 -19.00 11.43
C ARG A 340 15.56 -20.08 11.52
N ALA A 341 16.80 -19.70 11.24
CA ALA A 341 17.95 -20.57 11.49
C ALA A 341 18.32 -20.47 12.98
N SER A 342 18.46 -21.62 13.64
CA SER A 342 19.15 -21.68 14.92
C SER A 342 20.61 -21.32 14.72
N LEU A 343 21.18 -20.55 15.65
CA LEU A 343 22.62 -20.30 15.64
C LEU A 343 23.37 -21.64 15.82
N PRO A 344 24.26 -22.02 14.89
CA PRO A 344 25.10 -23.18 15.11
C PRO A 344 25.95 -22.99 16.37
N CYS A 345 26.10 -24.04 17.17
CA CYS A 345 27.03 -24.06 18.28
C CYS A 345 28.41 -24.46 17.74
N HIS A 346 29.40 -23.61 17.94
CA HIS A 346 30.79 -23.87 17.55
C HIS A 346 31.59 -24.27 18.78
N GLU A 347 32.46 -25.28 18.64
CA GLU A 347 33.31 -25.75 19.74
C GLU A 347 34.36 -24.70 20.14
N LEU A 348 34.87 -23.95 19.16
CA LEU A 348 35.75 -22.80 19.37
C LEU A 348 35.04 -21.48 19.02
N PRO A 349 35.38 -20.37 19.71
CA PRO A 349 34.86 -19.06 19.34
C PRO A 349 35.34 -18.66 17.95
N LEU A 350 34.44 -18.13 17.12
CA LEU A 350 34.78 -17.63 15.79
C LEU A 350 35.40 -16.23 15.87
N PRO A 351 36.30 -15.86 14.94
CA PRO A 351 36.90 -14.53 14.92
C PRO A 351 35.90 -13.45 14.49
N ALA A 352 36.15 -12.21 14.91
CA ALA A 352 35.38 -11.04 14.48
C ALA A 352 35.64 -10.68 13.01
N TRP A 353 36.86 -10.92 12.53
CA TRP A 353 37.27 -10.67 11.15
C TRP A 353 37.88 -11.89 10.51
N VAL A 354 37.38 -12.23 9.32
CA VAL A 354 37.88 -13.31 8.47
C VAL A 354 38.47 -12.70 7.21
N LEU A 355 39.68 -13.14 6.86
CA LEU A 355 40.37 -12.73 5.64
C LEU A 355 39.68 -13.38 4.43
N PRO A 356 39.40 -12.62 3.35
CA PRO A 356 38.84 -13.19 2.12
C PRO A 356 39.69 -14.31 1.52
N GLU A 357 41.01 -14.17 1.64
CA GLU A 357 41.98 -15.20 1.22
C GLU A 357 42.92 -15.51 2.41
N PRO A 358 43.01 -16.79 2.83
CA PRO A 358 43.92 -17.17 3.91
C PRO A 358 45.39 -16.91 3.55
N LEU A 359 46.13 -16.27 4.45
CA LEU A 359 47.55 -15.97 4.27
C LEU A 359 48.41 -17.16 4.70
N ARG A 360 49.20 -17.73 3.78
CA ARG A 360 50.16 -18.79 4.12
C ARG A 360 51.22 -18.26 5.09
N LEU A 361 51.43 -18.99 6.17
CA LEU A 361 52.42 -18.67 7.20
C LEU A 361 53.74 -19.37 6.94
N ALA A 362 54.83 -18.73 7.35
CA ALA A 362 56.14 -19.37 7.38
C ALA A 362 56.27 -20.27 8.60
N GLU A 363 57.06 -21.33 8.49
CA GLU A 363 57.35 -22.25 9.58
C GLU A 363 58.83 -22.18 9.94
N ARG A 364 59.13 -22.18 11.25
CA ARG A 364 60.48 -22.48 11.76
C ARG A 364 60.34 -23.48 12.89
N GLU A 365 61.18 -24.51 12.89
CA GLU A 365 61.16 -25.58 13.90
C GLU A 365 59.75 -26.19 14.08
N HIS A 366 59.05 -26.43 12.97
CA HIS A 366 57.68 -26.98 12.95
C HIS A 366 56.63 -26.12 13.66
N ARG A 367 56.87 -24.82 13.83
CA ARG A 367 55.91 -23.87 14.42
C ARG A 367 55.60 -22.72 13.46
N PRO A 368 54.31 -22.35 13.31
CA PRO A 368 53.92 -21.24 12.45
C PRO A 368 54.38 -19.90 13.05
N ILE A 369 54.80 -19.00 12.17
CA ILE A 369 55.28 -17.66 12.51
C ILE A 369 54.41 -16.62 11.82
N TYR A 370 53.91 -15.69 12.61
CA TYR A 370 53.26 -14.48 12.13
C TYR A 370 53.59 -13.32 13.07
N GLN A 371 54.46 -12.43 12.57
CA GLN A 371 55.05 -11.32 13.34
C GLN A 371 55.68 -11.79 14.66
N GLY A 372 56.24 -13.00 14.70
CA GLY A 372 56.73 -13.66 15.91
C GLY A 372 56.29 -15.13 15.96
N GLN A 373 56.86 -15.88 16.90
CA GLN A 373 56.47 -17.28 17.12
C GLN A 373 55.06 -17.34 17.71
N LEU A 374 54.19 -18.16 17.12
CA LEU A 374 52.83 -18.33 17.58
C LEU A 374 52.74 -19.36 18.70
N GLN A 375 51.98 -19.04 19.74
CA GLN A 375 51.61 -19.98 20.80
C GLN A 375 50.19 -20.49 20.54
N LEU A 376 50.03 -21.78 20.25
CA LEU A 376 48.71 -22.40 20.11
C LEU A 376 48.01 -22.42 21.48
N LEU A 377 46.81 -21.88 21.56
CA LEU A 377 46.00 -21.79 22.77
C LEU A 377 44.91 -22.86 22.81
N LEU A 378 44.11 -22.98 21.75
CA LEU A 378 42.97 -23.88 21.65
C LEU A 378 42.91 -24.54 20.26
N GLY A 379 42.45 -25.79 20.21
CA GLY A 379 42.27 -26.59 18.99
C GLY A 379 42.89 -28.00 19.08
N PRO A 380 42.81 -28.82 18.02
CA PRO A 380 42.19 -28.49 16.73
C PRO A 380 40.66 -28.53 16.75
N ASP A 381 40.02 -27.56 16.10
CA ASP A 381 38.62 -27.65 15.65
C ASP A 381 38.60 -28.03 14.18
N ARG A 382 38.05 -29.20 13.87
CA ARG A 382 38.15 -29.81 12.56
C ARG A 382 36.95 -29.43 11.70
N VAL A 383 37.22 -28.67 10.64
CA VAL A 383 36.23 -28.33 9.61
C VAL A 383 36.48 -29.18 8.38
N GLU A 384 35.60 -30.16 8.19
CA GLU A 384 35.57 -31.03 7.01
C GLU A 384 34.24 -30.88 6.28
N GLY A 385 34.27 -30.62 4.96
CA GLY A 385 33.03 -30.49 4.20
C GLY A 385 33.23 -30.20 2.72
N GLY A 386 32.16 -30.38 1.95
CA GLY A 386 32.12 -30.03 0.55
C GLY A 386 32.68 -31.06 -0.43
N TRP A 387 32.92 -32.29 0.02
CA TRP A 387 33.29 -33.41 -0.86
C TRP A 387 32.22 -33.75 -1.92
N TRP A 388 30.95 -33.37 -1.69
CA TRP A 388 29.85 -33.52 -2.65
C TRP A 388 29.60 -32.28 -3.51
N HIS A 389 30.22 -31.13 -3.22
CA HIS A 389 30.04 -29.91 -4.01
C HIS A 389 30.84 -30.01 -5.31
N ARG A 390 30.14 -30.18 -6.43
CA ARG A 390 30.72 -30.13 -7.78
C ARG A 390 30.52 -28.73 -8.34
N GLU A 391 31.56 -28.15 -8.92
CA GLU A 391 31.48 -26.86 -9.58
C GLU A 391 30.56 -26.95 -10.81
N PRO A 392 29.48 -26.14 -10.91
CA PRO A 392 28.76 -26.00 -12.15
C PRO A 392 29.53 -25.03 -13.06
N SER A 393 30.24 -25.60 -14.05
CA SER A 393 30.88 -24.94 -15.20
C SER A 393 32.19 -24.16 -14.96
N VAL A 394 33.34 -24.80 -15.22
CA VAL A 394 34.32 -24.38 -16.25
C VAL A 394 35.05 -25.62 -16.76
N ALA A 395 34.53 -26.24 -17.82
CA ALA A 395 35.24 -27.28 -18.56
C ALA A 395 36.24 -26.65 -19.53
N THR A 396 37.30 -25.98 -19.03
CA THR A 396 38.55 -25.65 -19.76
C THR A 396 39.50 -24.80 -18.89
N SER A 397 40.00 -25.32 -17.78
CA SER A 397 41.35 -24.99 -17.27
C SER A 397 41.74 -26.00 -16.19
N ALA A 398 43.00 -26.43 -16.17
CA ALA A 398 43.51 -27.51 -15.32
C ALA A 398 43.75 -27.09 -13.84
N THR A 399 42.92 -26.20 -13.32
CA THR A 399 42.84 -25.85 -11.88
C THR A 399 41.38 -25.79 -11.45
N ALA A 400 40.65 -26.88 -11.69
CA ALA A 400 39.38 -27.15 -11.04
C ALA A 400 39.66 -27.44 -9.56
N GLY A 401 39.64 -26.40 -8.72
CA GLY A 401 39.85 -26.53 -7.29
C GLY A 401 38.71 -27.35 -6.68
N GLN A 402 39.03 -28.53 -6.13
CA GLN A 402 38.07 -29.28 -5.33
C GLN A 402 37.56 -28.39 -4.17
N LEU A 403 36.24 -28.22 -4.08
CA LEU A 403 35.55 -27.50 -3.00
C LEU A 403 35.54 -28.27 -1.66
N ASN A 404 36.32 -29.36 -1.59
CA ASN A 404 36.55 -30.13 -0.39
C ASN A 404 37.48 -29.34 0.54
N VAL A 405 36.94 -28.95 1.69
CA VAL A 405 37.66 -28.27 2.74
C VAL A 405 37.97 -29.29 3.82
N GLN A 406 39.26 -29.47 4.12
CA GLN A 406 39.75 -30.21 5.30
C GLN A 406 40.75 -29.30 5.99
N ARG A 407 40.31 -28.65 7.07
CA ARG A 407 41.10 -27.67 7.81
C ARG A 407 40.95 -27.95 9.29
N ASP A 408 42.08 -28.12 9.96
CA ASP A 408 42.12 -28.13 11.42
C ASP A 408 42.40 -26.68 11.85
N TYR A 409 41.53 -26.07 12.65
CA TYR A 409 41.64 -24.69 13.11
C TYR A 409 42.18 -24.62 14.54
N TRP A 410 42.99 -23.61 14.80
CA TRP A 410 43.53 -23.29 16.10
C TRP A 410 43.40 -21.80 16.39
N ILE A 411 43.25 -21.49 17.67
CA ILE A 411 43.41 -20.14 18.19
C ILE A 411 44.86 -20.02 18.65
N ALA A 412 45.58 -19.05 18.11
CA ALA A 412 46.99 -18.85 18.40
C ALA A 412 47.24 -17.43 18.91
N LEU A 413 48.15 -17.27 19.87
CA LEU A 413 48.60 -15.98 20.37
C LEU A 413 49.92 -15.58 19.70
N SER A 414 49.93 -14.40 19.11
CA SER A 414 51.14 -13.68 18.74
C SER A 414 51.41 -12.58 19.77
N ARG A 415 52.67 -12.44 20.19
CA ARG A 415 53.08 -11.33 21.08
C ARG A 415 52.90 -9.96 20.43
N HIS A 416 52.89 -9.90 19.10
CA HIS A 416 52.86 -8.65 18.35
C HIS A 416 51.52 -8.42 17.63
N ALA A 417 50.84 -9.50 17.20
CA ALA A 417 49.61 -9.41 16.43
C ALA A 417 48.33 -9.81 17.21
N GLY A 418 48.45 -10.12 18.50
CA GLY A 418 47.30 -10.51 19.33
C GLY A 418 46.82 -11.94 19.05
N VAL A 419 45.51 -12.17 19.24
CA VAL A 419 44.90 -13.49 19.08
C VAL A 419 44.48 -13.70 17.63
N LEU A 420 44.94 -14.80 17.05
CA LEU A 420 44.82 -15.13 15.64
C LEU A 420 44.05 -16.44 15.47
N TRP A 421 43.28 -16.51 14.39
CA TRP A 421 42.63 -17.73 13.94
C TRP A 421 43.40 -18.32 12.76
N ILE A 422 44.09 -19.42 13.02
CA ILE A 422 44.96 -20.08 12.05
C ILE A 422 44.45 -21.49 11.77
N PHE A 423 44.79 -22.05 10.61
CA PHE A 423 44.51 -23.46 10.33
C PHE A 423 45.69 -24.13 9.67
N GLN A 424 45.70 -25.46 9.79
CA GLN A 424 46.59 -26.34 9.05
C GLN A 424 45.74 -27.10 8.04
N ARG A 425 46.22 -27.18 6.80
CA ARG A 425 45.65 -28.05 5.77
C ARG A 425 46.72 -28.91 5.13
N ARG A 426 46.31 -30.05 4.59
CA ARG A 426 47.15 -30.87 3.72
C ARG A 426 47.24 -30.22 2.34
N LEU A 427 48.45 -30.13 1.81
CA LEU A 427 48.79 -29.69 0.47
C LEU A 427 49.06 -30.93 -0.40
N ALA A 428 49.42 -30.70 -1.67
CA ALA A 428 49.89 -31.78 -2.54
C ALA A 428 51.17 -32.42 -1.94
N GLU A 429 51.43 -33.68 -2.30
CA GLU A 429 52.64 -34.42 -1.86
C GLU A 429 52.72 -34.68 -0.34
N ASP A 430 51.57 -34.76 0.35
CA ASP A 430 51.44 -34.98 1.80
C ASP A 430 52.11 -33.90 2.68
N GLU A 431 52.48 -32.75 2.11
CA GLU A 431 52.95 -31.61 2.88
C GLU A 431 51.82 -30.96 3.68
N THR A 432 52.11 -30.45 4.88
CA THR A 432 51.16 -29.62 5.64
C THR A 432 51.55 -28.15 5.54
N GLY A 433 50.58 -27.25 5.44
CA GLY A 433 50.83 -25.81 5.49
C GLY A 433 49.93 -25.11 6.49
N TRP A 434 50.51 -24.13 7.20
CA TRP A 434 49.78 -23.23 8.08
C TRP A 434 49.29 -21.98 7.35
N PHE A 435 48.08 -21.55 7.69
CA PHE A 435 47.45 -20.37 7.12
C PHE A 435 46.79 -19.53 8.21
N LEU A 436 46.90 -18.21 8.12
CA LEU A 436 46.11 -17.26 8.90
C LEU A 436 44.80 -16.99 8.17
N HIS A 437 43.68 -17.16 8.86
CA HIS A 437 42.35 -16.95 8.27
C HIS A 437 41.56 -15.85 8.97
N GLY A 438 41.82 -15.53 10.23
CA GLY A 438 41.08 -14.47 10.92
C GLY A 438 41.79 -13.88 12.12
N LEU A 439 41.22 -12.80 12.63
CA LEU A 439 41.71 -12.06 13.79
C LEU A 439 40.58 -11.86 14.80
N TYR A 440 40.91 -11.96 16.08
CA TYR A 440 40.01 -11.61 17.18
C TYR A 440 40.23 -10.14 17.57
N ALA A 441 39.18 -9.48 18.05
CA ALA A 441 39.17 -8.07 18.45
C ALA A 441 39.76 -7.85 19.84
#